data_AF-A0A3C1KST8-F1
#
_entry.id   AF-A0A3C1KST8-F1
#
_cell.length_a   1.000
_cell.length_b   1.000
_cell.length_c   1.000
_cell.angle_alpha   90.00
_cell.angle_beta   90.00
_cell.angle_gamma   90.00
#
_symmetry.space_group_name_H-M   'P 1'
#
loop_
_entity.id
_entity.type
_entity.pdbx_description
1 polymer ?
#
loop_
_entity_poly.entity_id
_entity_poly.type
_entity_poly.pdbx_seq_one_letter_code
_entity_poly.pdbx_strand_id
1 'polypeptide(L)'
;SRYLMEGIWSCGGKVRAFDPQAMQACHEIYGEREELTLCAHKEDALQGADALVICTEWKAFWSPDFELIKRELSTPLIFDG
;
A
#
# COMPACT_ATOMS: atom_id res chain seq x y z
N SER A 1 9.25 -4.90 -0.50
CA SER A 1 7.90 -4.87 0.10
C SER A 1 7.64 -5.97 1.13
N ARG A 2 7.98 -7.26 0.91
CA ARG A 2 7.65 -8.36 1.88
C ARG A 2 8.08 -8.10 3.32
N TYR A 3 9.37 -7.83 3.55
CA TYR A 3 9.89 -7.49 4.89
C TYR A 3 9.19 -6.30 5.54
N LEU A 4 8.80 -5.30 4.74
CA LEU A 4 8.04 -4.15 5.24
C LEU A 4 6.65 -4.57 5.70
N MET A 5 5.91 -5.31 4.87
CA MET A 5 4.57 -5.77 5.22
C MET A 5 4.59 -6.66 6.46
N GLU A 6 5.52 -7.62 6.52
CA GLU A 6 5.70 -8.52 7.66
C GLU A 6 6.09 -7.76 8.93
N GLY A 7 6.96 -6.76 8.83
CA GLY A 7 7.31 -5.87 9.92
C GLY A 7 6.10 -5.10 10.46
N ILE A 8 5.29 -4.51 9.57
CA ILE A 8 4.05 -3.80 9.94
C ILE A 8 3.09 -4.75 10.67
N TRP A 9 2.84 -5.95 10.12
CA TRP A 9 1.96 -6.94 10.73
C TRP A 9 2.48 -7.42 12.09
N SER A 10 3.81 -7.59 12.25
CA SER A 10 4.40 -8.00 13.53
C SER A 10 4.17 -6.98 14.67
N CYS A 11 3.90 -5.73 14.31
CA CYS A 11 3.57 -4.64 15.23
C CYS A 11 2.04 -4.44 15.39
N GLY A 12 1.22 -5.32 14.80
CA GLY A 12 -0.24 -5.23 14.82
C GLY A 12 -0.84 -4.25 13.81
N GLY A 13 -0.05 -3.76 12.86
CA GLY A 13 -0.52 -2.88 11.79
C GLY A 13 -1.26 -3.65 10.69
N LYS A 14 -1.94 -2.91 9.81
CA LYS A 14 -2.62 -3.45 8.62
C LYS A 14 -2.00 -2.84 7.36
N VAL A 15 -2.05 -3.58 6.25
CA VAL A 15 -1.48 -3.18 4.97
C VAL A 15 -2.59 -3.16 3.92
N ARG A 16 -2.72 -2.04 3.22
CA ARG A 16 -3.46 -1.94 1.96
C ARG A 16 -2.43 -1.84 0.85
N ALA A 17 -2.41 -2.81 -0.07
CA ALA A 17 -1.39 -2.91 -1.10
C ALA A 17 -2.01 -2.86 -2.49
N PHE A 18 -1.33 -2.17 -3.40
CA PHE A 18 -1.60 -2.20 -4.83
C PHE A 18 -0.29 -2.34 -5.59
N ASP A 19 -0.26 -3.23 -6.57
CA ASP A 19 0.82 -3.37 -7.54
C ASP A 19 0.20 -3.72 -8.90
N PRO A 20 0.55 -3.04 -10.00
CA PRO A 20 -0.06 -3.29 -11.30
C PRO A 20 0.23 -4.68 -11.89
N GLN A 21 1.19 -5.44 -11.34
CA GLN A 21 1.65 -6.73 -11.88
C GLN A 21 1.70 -7.86 -10.84
N ALA A 22 1.83 -7.55 -9.56
CA ALA A 22 2.17 -8.52 -8.52
C ALA A 22 1.02 -8.88 -7.56
N MET A 23 -0.22 -8.40 -7.78
CA MET A 23 -1.34 -8.71 -6.86
C MET A 23 -1.61 -10.20 -6.73
N GLN A 24 -1.65 -10.92 -7.86
CA GLN A 24 -1.89 -12.36 -7.88
C GLN A 24 -0.77 -13.11 -7.15
N ALA A 25 0.49 -12.77 -7.43
CA ALA A 25 1.63 -13.37 -6.74
C ALA A 25 1.63 -13.07 -5.23
N CYS A 26 1.21 -11.87 -4.83
CA CYS A 26 1.06 -11.51 -3.42
C CYS A 26 -0.02 -12.37 -2.74
N HIS A 27 -1.17 -12.55 -3.40
CA HIS A 27 -2.26 -13.41 -2.95
C HIS A 27 -1.81 -14.87 -2.82
N GLU A 28 -1.07 -15.40 -3.78
CA GLU A 28 -0.57 -16.78 -3.73
C GLU A 28 0.39 -17.05 -2.57
N ILE A 29 1.14 -16.02 -2.14
CA ILE A 29 2.10 -16.13 -1.03
C ILE A 29 1.40 -16.00 0.32
N TYR A 30 0.49 -15.04 0.46
CA TYR A 30 -0.07 -14.66 1.77
C TYR A 30 -1.51 -15.13 1.99
N GLY A 31 -2.22 -15.52 0.94
CA GLY A 31 -3.62 -15.93 0.97
C GLY A 31 -4.54 -14.82 1.45
N GLU A 32 -5.71 -15.24 1.96
CA GLU A 32 -6.63 -14.36 2.67
C GLU A 32 -6.09 -14.06 4.08
N ARG A 33 -6.00 -12.77 4.43
CA ARG A 33 -5.57 -12.31 5.75
C ARG A 33 -6.40 -11.10 6.18
N GLU A 34 -6.66 -10.95 7.47
CA GLU A 34 -7.42 -9.81 7.99
C GLU A 34 -6.62 -8.50 7.93
N GLU A 35 -5.29 -8.62 7.99
CA GLU A 35 -4.35 -7.51 8.04
C GLU A 35 -3.81 -7.12 6.66
N LEU A 36 -4.25 -7.77 5.58
CA LEU A 36 -3.87 -7.46 4.20
C LEU A 36 -5.11 -7.23 3.32
N THR A 37 -5.22 -6.02 2.79
CA THR A 37 -6.18 -5.69 1.74
C THR A 37 -5.45 -5.52 0.41
N LEU A 38 -5.76 -6.38 -0.56
CA LEU A 38 -5.30 -6.26 -1.93
C LEU A 38 -6.26 -5.37 -2.73
N CYS A 39 -5.80 -4.17 -3.07
CA CYS A 39 -6.61 -3.12 -3.68
C CYS A 39 -6.72 -3.30 -5.21
N ALA A 40 -7.86 -2.90 -5.78
CA ALA A 40 -8.10 -2.96 -7.23
C ALA A 40 -7.45 -1.78 -7.98
N HIS A 41 -7.39 -0.61 -7.35
CA HIS A 41 -6.75 0.59 -7.89
C HIS A 41 -5.76 1.17 -6.87
N LYS A 42 -4.81 2.00 -7.33
CA LYS A 42 -3.81 2.62 -6.47
C LYS A 42 -4.43 3.58 -5.45
N GLU A 43 -5.52 4.24 -5.82
CA GLU A 43 -6.25 5.18 -4.97
C GLU A 43 -6.93 4.47 -3.79
N ASP A 44 -7.37 3.22 -3.99
CA ASP A 44 -8.00 2.42 -2.93
C ASP A 44 -7.02 2.09 -1.80
N ALA A 45 -5.71 2.11 -2.07
CA ALA A 45 -4.67 1.88 -1.06
C ALA A 45 -4.53 3.07 -0.10
N LEU A 46 -4.97 4.27 -0.49
CA LEU A 46 -4.87 5.49 0.32
C LEU A 46 -5.98 5.58 1.39
N GLN A 47 -7.17 5.03 1.09
CA GLN A 47 -8.37 5.25 1.88
C GLN A 47 -8.21 4.81 3.34
N GLY A 48 -8.14 5.78 4.24
CA GLY A 48 -8.04 5.56 5.69
C GLY A 48 -6.70 4.98 6.13
N ALA A 49 -5.66 5.05 5.30
CA ALA A 49 -4.31 4.66 5.67
C ALA A 49 -3.60 5.77 6.46
N ASP A 50 -2.68 5.41 7.34
CA ASP A 50 -1.91 6.37 8.14
C ASP A 50 -0.72 6.98 7.40
N ALA A 51 -0.16 6.23 6.44
CA ALA A 51 0.96 6.67 5.62
C ALA A 51 0.93 5.94 4.27
N LEU A 52 1.53 6.57 3.25
CA LEU A 52 1.83 5.95 1.97
C LEU A 52 3.29 5.50 1.94
N VAL A 53 3.55 4.26 1.50
CA VAL A 53 4.91 3.76 1.25
C VAL A 53 5.06 3.31 -0.19
N ILE A 54 6.00 3.90 -0.92
CA ILE A 54 6.34 3.52 -2.29
C ILE A 54 7.52 2.53 -2.24
N CYS A 55 7.25 1.27 -2.54
CA CYS A 55 8.25 0.19 -2.51
C CYS A 55 8.86 -0.14 -3.88
N THR A 56 8.24 0.30 -4.98
CA THR A 56 8.63 -0.08 -6.35
C THR A 56 8.22 1.03 -7.31
N GLU A 57 9.15 1.48 -8.15
CA GLU A 57 8.99 2.64 -9.03
C GLU A 57 8.16 2.38 -10.31
N TRP A 58 6.95 1.83 -10.18
CA TRP A 58 6.05 1.70 -11.33
C TRP A 58 5.69 3.08 -11.91
N LYS A 59 5.75 3.22 -13.24
CA LYS A 59 5.33 4.44 -13.96
C LYS A 59 3.90 4.89 -13.61
N ALA A 60 3.03 3.96 -13.22
CA ALA A 60 1.66 4.25 -12.77
C ALA A 60 1.61 5.15 -11.52
N PHE A 61 2.68 5.20 -10.74
CA PHE A 61 2.79 6.03 -9.53
C PHE A 61 3.48 7.37 -9.79
N TRP A 62 3.96 7.61 -11.01
CA TRP A 62 4.54 8.90 -11.37
C TRP A 62 3.45 9.97 -11.46
N SER A 63 3.84 11.22 -11.20
CA SER A 63 2.94 12.38 -11.18
C SER A 63 1.71 12.16 -10.26
N PRO A 64 1.92 11.87 -8.97
CA PRO A 64 0.82 11.63 -8.05
C PRO A 64 -0.03 12.89 -7.82
N ASP A 65 -1.32 12.69 -7.59
CA ASP A 65 -2.22 13.73 -7.08
C ASP A 65 -1.99 13.89 -5.58
N PHE A 66 -1.16 14.86 -5.20
CA PHE A 66 -0.83 15.13 -3.80
C PHE A 66 -2.02 15.67 -2.99
N GLU A 67 -2.99 16.34 -3.62
CA GLU A 67 -4.19 16.81 -2.91
C GLU A 67 -5.11 15.65 -2.57
N LEU A 68 -5.25 14.67 -3.49
CA LEU A 68 -5.89 13.39 -3.19
C LEU A 68 -5.19 12.68 -2.04
N ILE A 69 -3.87 12.46 -2.13
CA ILE A 69 -3.10 11.73 -1.10
C ILE A 69 -3.28 12.39 0.27
N LYS A 70 -3.13 13.72 0.35
CA LYS A 70 -3.28 14.48 1.58
C LYS A 70 -4.67 14.37 2.19
N ARG A 71 -5.71 14.25 1.36
CA ARG A 71 -7.11 14.12 1.82
C ARG A 71 -7.42 12.73 2.33
N GLU A 72 -6.90 11.69 1.67
CA GLU A 72 -7.27 10.29 1.97
C GLU A 72 -6.47 9.69 3.14
N LEU A 73 -5.23 10.16 3.37
CA LEU A 73 -4.41 9.70 4.49
C LEU A 73 -4.80 10.38 5.81
N SER A 74 -4.77 9.62 6.91
CA SER A 74 -4.99 10.18 8.27
C SER A 74 -3.86 11.13 8.67
N THR A 75 -2.63 10.80 8.25
CA THR A 75 -1.43 11.62 8.39
C THR A 75 -0.80 11.73 7.00
N PRO A 76 -0.55 12.94 6.46
CA PRO A 76 0.01 13.11 5.12
C PRO A 76 1.53 12.82 5.11
N LEU A 77 1.88 11.56 5.35
CA LEU A 77 3.23 11.05 5.44
C LEU A 77 3.49 10.07 4.29
N ILE A 78 4.58 10.32 3.56
CA ILE A 78 5.03 9.49 2.44
C ILE A 78 6.44 9.00 2.73
N PHE A 79 6.65 7.69 2.64
CA PHE A 79 7.97 7.06 2.58
C PHE A 79 8.22 6.60 1.14
N ASP A 80 9.35 6.98 0.56
CA ASP A 80 9.71 6.66 -0.82
C ASP A 80 11.12 6.03 -0.84
N GLY A 81 11.19 4.71 -1.10
CA GLY A 81 12.41 3.90 -1.03
C GLY A 81 12.37 2.77 0.00
#